data_AF-A0A558C2D6-F1
#
_entry.id   AF-A0A558C2D6-F1
#
_cell.length_a   1.000
_cell.length_b   1.000
_cell.length_c   1.000
_cell.angle_alpha   90.00
_cell.angle_beta   90.00
_cell.angle_gamma   90.00
#
_symmetry.space_group_name_H-M   'P 1'
#
loop_
_entity.id
_entity.type
_entity.pdbx_description
1 polymer ?
#
loop_
_entity_poly.entity_id
_entity_poly.type
_entity_poly.pdbx_seq_one_letter_code
_entity_poly.pdbx_strand_id
1 'polypeptide(L)'
;MKYFHSASTGRSAGGLTRFLLLAGVAGVLGGSLASCRVEDPAPDLVQPTTAKPSYAPNENDQMWAVIEQFSAFNDPALPTLSARQARMTHSVTDAVNALLAKNDKTPTTPNLAISQRVLPAPSPNTYNSAPDGVPVRIYTPTSSNTTNLAADGTRPAIVYYHGGGWVIGSLNVYEPSAKALADRTGAIVFSVDYRLASETMNKFPAAHEDAYAAYKYVRDNATTLKVNPAKIAVAGESAGGNMAAAVCILARERGTTLPVHELLVYPVADNNLTTASYNQYASAVPLNRPNIQYFTGLYFNAATDGDSRLISLVDVADLRGLPPTTIIAAEIDPLQTEGATLRDRLTSAGVSVDYTLYTGTTHEFFGTYDVVPLANDAQNHAADRLKTAFQ
;
A
#
# COMPACT_ATOMS: atom_id res chain seq x y z
N MET A 1 28.52 -51.30 -14.83
CA MET A 1 28.64 -52.67 -15.37
C MET A 1 27.86 -53.61 -14.45
N LYS A 2 26.79 -54.21 -14.99
CA LYS A 2 26.00 -55.39 -14.53
C LYS A 2 25.32 -55.42 -13.14
N TYR A 3 23.99 -55.57 -13.25
CA TYR A 3 22.96 -56.06 -12.33
C TYR A 3 23.30 -57.36 -11.57
N PHE A 4 22.67 -57.58 -10.42
CA PHE A 4 22.00 -58.86 -10.09
C PHE A 4 20.82 -58.70 -9.11
N HIS A 5 19.73 -59.40 -9.42
CA HIS A 5 18.53 -59.67 -8.63
C HIS A 5 18.78 -60.69 -7.50
N SER A 6 17.93 -60.69 -6.47
CA SER A 6 17.22 -61.90 -6.00
C SER A 6 16.11 -61.58 -4.98
N ALA A 7 15.00 -62.28 -5.10
CA ALA A 7 13.82 -62.26 -4.24
C ALA A 7 13.53 -63.69 -3.73
N SER A 8 12.94 -63.82 -2.53
CA SER A 8 12.02 -64.91 -2.13
C SER A 8 11.38 -64.54 -0.78
N THR A 9 10.07 -64.25 -0.68
CA THR A 9 8.90 -65.16 -0.54
C THR A 9 8.94 -66.14 0.64
N GLY A 10 7.89 -66.08 1.49
CA GLY A 10 7.58 -67.10 2.51
C GLY A 10 6.43 -66.67 3.42
N ARG A 11 5.33 -67.41 3.40
CA ARG A 11 3.97 -67.10 3.88
C ARG A 11 3.61 -67.86 5.18
N SER A 12 2.58 -67.33 5.87
CA SER A 12 1.52 -68.05 6.64
C SER A 12 1.89 -68.62 8.02
N ALA A 13 0.99 -68.83 8.99
CA ALA A 13 -0.36 -68.38 9.33
C ALA A 13 -0.74 -69.12 10.64
N GLY A 14 -1.66 -68.55 11.42
CA GLY A 14 -2.62 -69.34 12.22
C GLY A 14 -2.35 -69.51 13.71
N GLY A 15 -3.38 -69.24 14.52
CA GLY A 15 -3.44 -69.64 15.93
C GLY A 15 -4.44 -68.84 16.77
N LEU A 16 -5.73 -69.21 16.68
CA LEU A 16 -6.85 -68.68 17.48
C LEU A 16 -6.86 -69.18 18.94
N THR A 17 -7.82 -68.62 19.72
CA THR A 17 -8.47 -69.09 20.97
C THR A 17 -7.82 -68.67 22.31
N ARG A 18 -8.51 -68.21 23.37
CA ARG A 18 -9.95 -68.20 23.73
C ARG A 18 -10.24 -67.21 24.88
N PHE A 19 -11.49 -66.75 24.91
CA PHE A 19 -12.31 -66.02 25.90
C PHE A 19 -11.89 -65.98 27.39
N LEU A 20 -12.12 -64.80 28.00
CA LEU A 20 -12.76 -64.69 29.32
C LEU A 20 -13.65 -63.44 29.37
N LEU A 21 -14.94 -63.70 29.63
CA LEU A 21 -15.99 -62.73 29.87
C LEU A 21 -16.03 -62.43 31.38
N LEU A 22 -16.08 -61.15 31.77
CA LEU A 22 -16.63 -60.73 33.05
C LEU A 22 -17.40 -59.43 32.84
N ALA A 23 -18.72 -59.53 32.99
CA ALA A 23 -19.63 -58.40 33.06
C ALA A 23 -19.62 -57.83 34.49
N GLY A 24 -19.67 -56.51 34.61
CA GLY A 24 -19.78 -55.86 35.93
C GLY A 24 -19.92 -54.35 35.88
N VAL A 25 -21.18 -53.90 35.87
CA VAL A 25 -21.71 -52.67 36.46
C VAL A 25 -21.47 -51.33 35.72
N ALA A 26 -22.60 -50.74 35.32
CA ALA A 26 -22.74 -49.39 34.82
C ALA A 26 -22.45 -48.35 35.91
N GLY A 27 -21.60 -47.38 35.58
CA GLY A 27 -21.44 -46.12 36.30
C GLY A 27 -21.53 -44.97 35.31
N VAL A 28 -22.64 -44.24 35.33
CA VAL A 28 -22.78 -42.97 34.63
C VAL A 28 -21.94 -41.94 35.36
N LEU A 29 -20.87 -41.47 34.74
CA LEU A 29 -20.18 -40.24 35.11
C LEU A 29 -20.08 -39.38 33.86
N GLY A 30 -20.87 -38.30 33.83
CA GLY A 30 -20.80 -37.27 32.80
C GLY A 30 -19.43 -36.60 32.84
N GLY A 31 -18.58 -36.96 31.89
CA GLY A 31 -17.39 -36.18 31.56
C GLY A 31 -17.80 -35.07 30.60
N SER A 32 -17.75 -33.82 31.08
CA SER A 32 -17.80 -32.64 30.23
C SER A 32 -16.72 -32.79 29.15
N LEU A 33 -17.12 -32.82 27.87
CA LEU A 33 -16.19 -32.64 26.77
C LEU A 33 -15.68 -31.21 26.88
N ALA A 34 -14.53 -31.04 27.53
CA ALA A 34 -13.74 -29.83 27.43
C ALA A 34 -13.38 -29.69 25.95
N SER A 35 -14.15 -28.86 25.24
CA SER A 35 -13.77 -28.35 23.94
C SER A 35 -12.37 -27.77 24.09
N CYS A 36 -11.40 -28.30 23.34
CA CYS A 36 -10.13 -27.63 23.13
C CYS A 36 -10.46 -26.28 22.47
N ARG A 37 -10.63 -25.25 23.29
CA ARG A 37 -10.46 -23.87 22.84
C ARG A 37 -9.04 -23.80 22.32
N VAL A 38 -8.92 -23.68 21.00
CA VAL A 38 -7.71 -23.12 20.39
C VAL A 38 -7.49 -21.80 21.13
N GLU A 39 -6.37 -21.68 21.84
CA GLU A 39 -6.00 -20.42 22.49
C GLU A 39 -5.94 -19.35 21.41
N ASP A 40 -6.72 -18.29 21.62
CA ASP A 40 -6.83 -17.14 20.73
C ASP A 40 -5.45 -16.47 20.64
N PRO A 41 -4.79 -16.40 19.47
CA PRO A 41 -3.37 -16.07 19.40
C PRO A 41 -3.03 -14.61 19.79
N ALA A 42 -4.02 -13.75 20.02
CA ALA A 42 -3.86 -12.49 20.75
C ALA A 42 -5.25 -11.91 21.10
N PRO A 43 -5.72 -11.97 22.36
CA PRO A 43 -7.07 -11.54 22.72
C PRO A 43 -7.33 -10.04 22.53
N ASP A 44 -6.27 -9.24 22.35
CA ASP A 44 -6.37 -7.80 22.17
C ASP A 44 -6.45 -7.38 20.69
N LEU A 45 -6.21 -8.27 19.73
CA LEU A 45 -6.30 -7.96 18.30
C LEU A 45 -7.74 -8.11 17.81
N VAL A 46 -8.12 -7.27 16.84
CA VAL A 46 -9.41 -7.41 16.16
C VAL A 46 -9.40 -8.72 15.36
N GLN A 47 -10.42 -9.54 15.55
CA GLN A 47 -10.56 -10.83 14.86
C GLN A 47 -11.69 -10.78 13.83
N PRO A 48 -11.55 -11.48 12.69
CA PRO A 48 -12.62 -11.61 11.71
C PRO A 48 -13.72 -12.54 12.21
N THR A 49 -14.93 -12.41 11.64
CA THR A 49 -16.10 -13.24 12.03
C THR A 49 -16.51 -14.27 10.98
N THR A 50 -15.94 -14.18 9.77
CA THR A 50 -16.26 -15.04 8.63
C THR A 50 -15.04 -15.75 8.09
N ALA A 51 -15.27 -16.84 7.34
CA ALA A 51 -14.20 -17.58 6.68
C ALA A 51 -13.56 -16.76 5.55
N LYS A 52 -12.24 -16.90 5.41
CA LYS A 52 -11.45 -16.29 4.34
C LYS A 52 -11.87 -16.79 2.96
N PRO A 53 -11.69 -15.99 1.90
CA PRO A 53 -12.08 -16.37 0.55
C PRO A 53 -11.12 -17.42 -0.02
N SER A 54 -11.61 -18.24 -0.95
CA SER A 54 -10.82 -19.33 -1.55
C SER A 54 -9.59 -18.88 -2.33
N TYR A 55 -9.56 -17.65 -2.82
CA TYR A 55 -8.40 -17.07 -3.52
C TYR A 55 -7.30 -16.59 -2.56
N ALA A 56 -7.59 -16.46 -1.27
CA ALA A 56 -6.65 -16.00 -0.25
C ALA A 56 -6.81 -16.76 1.08
N PRO A 57 -6.62 -18.10 1.09
CA PRO A 57 -6.77 -18.90 2.31
C PRO A 57 -5.76 -18.52 3.41
N ASN A 58 -4.63 -17.90 3.03
CA ASN A 58 -3.54 -17.49 3.91
C ASN A 58 -3.57 -16.00 4.27
N GLU A 59 -4.64 -15.26 3.95
CA GLU A 59 -4.78 -13.86 4.35
C GLU A 59 -4.62 -13.72 5.87
N ASN A 60 -3.93 -12.68 6.33
CA ASN A 60 -3.74 -12.43 7.75
C ASN A 60 -5.11 -12.15 8.42
N ASP A 61 -5.33 -12.63 9.64
CA ASP A 61 -6.64 -12.52 10.30
C ASP A 61 -7.09 -11.06 10.49
N GLN A 62 -6.18 -10.17 10.90
CA GLN A 62 -6.51 -8.75 11.09
C GLN A 62 -6.74 -8.05 9.74
N MET A 63 -6.00 -8.43 8.70
CA MET A 63 -6.27 -7.92 7.35
C MET A 63 -7.66 -8.38 6.87
N TRP A 64 -7.97 -9.65 7.05
CA TRP A 64 -9.28 -10.19 6.69
C TRP A 64 -10.42 -9.53 7.48
N ALA A 65 -10.22 -9.20 8.76
CA ALA A 65 -11.21 -8.45 9.54
C ALA A 65 -11.52 -7.09 8.90
N VAL A 66 -10.50 -6.38 8.40
CA VAL A 66 -10.66 -5.11 7.67
C VAL A 66 -11.42 -5.33 6.35
N ILE A 67 -11.08 -6.35 5.58
CA ILE A 67 -11.75 -6.66 4.31
C ILE A 67 -13.20 -7.11 4.51
N GLU A 68 -13.46 -7.90 5.54
CA GLU A 68 -14.79 -8.30 5.97
C GLU A 68 -15.64 -7.05 6.30
N GLN A 69 -15.10 -6.15 7.12
CA GLN A 69 -15.80 -4.91 7.47
C GLN A 69 -16.02 -4.01 6.25
N PHE A 70 -15.01 -3.88 5.38
CA PHE A 70 -15.12 -3.12 4.13
C PHE A 70 -16.25 -3.67 3.24
N SER A 71 -16.29 -5.00 3.08
CA SER A 71 -17.31 -5.68 2.30
C SER A 71 -18.71 -5.54 2.92
N ALA A 72 -18.80 -5.44 4.25
CA ALA A 72 -20.06 -5.28 4.96
C ALA A 72 -20.74 -3.90 4.73
N PHE A 73 -20.03 -2.89 4.22
CA PHE A 73 -20.66 -1.65 3.77
C PHE A 73 -21.56 -1.86 2.55
N ASN A 74 -21.31 -2.93 1.78
CA ASN A 74 -22.13 -3.35 0.64
C ASN A 74 -22.32 -2.23 -0.40
N ASP A 75 -21.25 -1.47 -0.66
CA ASP A 75 -21.23 -0.45 -1.70
C ASP A 75 -21.35 -1.08 -3.10
N PRO A 76 -21.95 -0.38 -4.08
CA PRO A 76 -22.01 -0.86 -5.46
C PRO A 76 -20.61 -1.02 -6.07
N ALA A 77 -20.43 -2.01 -6.94
CA ALA A 77 -19.17 -2.22 -7.64
C ALA A 77 -18.77 -0.98 -8.46
N LEU A 78 -17.51 -0.55 -8.34
CA LEU A 78 -17.00 0.68 -8.98
C LEU A 78 -17.32 0.78 -10.49
N PRO A 79 -17.22 -0.29 -11.31
CA PRO A 79 -17.56 -0.20 -12.75
C PRO A 79 -19.00 0.21 -13.05
N THR A 80 -19.90 0.19 -12.05
CA THR A 80 -21.31 0.62 -12.18
C THR A 80 -21.55 2.09 -11.81
N LEU A 81 -20.53 2.77 -11.30
CA LEU A 81 -20.62 4.12 -10.73
C LEU A 81 -19.98 5.18 -11.62
N SER A 82 -20.56 6.38 -11.65
CA SER A 82 -19.82 7.56 -12.12
C SER A 82 -18.63 7.87 -11.19
N ALA A 83 -17.61 8.57 -11.69
CA ALA A 83 -16.45 8.98 -10.89
C ALA A 83 -16.87 9.76 -9.62
N ARG A 84 -17.91 10.59 -9.74
CA ARG A 84 -18.48 11.32 -8.60
C ARG A 84 -19.07 10.37 -7.55
N GLN A 85 -19.81 9.35 -7.96
CA GLN A 85 -20.39 8.37 -7.05
C GLN A 85 -19.32 7.48 -6.42
N ALA A 86 -18.32 7.05 -7.20
CA ALA A 86 -17.20 6.26 -6.71
C ALA A 86 -16.45 6.96 -5.57
N ARG A 87 -16.27 8.29 -5.65
CA ARG A 87 -15.66 9.11 -4.58
C ARG A 87 -16.46 9.17 -3.27
N MET A 88 -17.73 8.75 -3.29
CA MET A 88 -18.61 8.72 -2.12
C MET A 88 -18.73 7.32 -1.49
N THR A 89 -18.11 6.31 -2.10
CA THR A 89 -18.06 4.95 -1.52
C THR A 89 -17.14 4.93 -0.30
N HIS A 90 -17.39 3.97 0.60
CA HIS A 90 -16.55 3.76 1.76
C HIS A 90 -15.15 3.33 1.33
N SER A 91 -14.17 3.72 2.13
CA SER A 91 -12.76 3.37 1.97
C SER A 91 -12.33 2.28 2.96
N VAL A 92 -11.14 1.71 2.76
CA VAL A 92 -10.51 0.83 3.75
C VAL A 92 -10.28 1.55 5.08
N THR A 93 -9.99 2.86 5.04
CA THR A 93 -9.89 3.68 6.25
C THR A 93 -11.21 3.77 7.02
N ASP A 94 -12.35 3.83 6.31
CA ASP A 94 -13.67 3.77 6.95
C ASP A 94 -13.92 2.41 7.61
N ALA A 95 -13.44 1.32 7.00
CA ALA A 95 -13.52 -0.02 7.58
C ALA A 95 -12.67 -0.14 8.85
N VAL A 96 -11.44 0.40 8.85
CA VAL A 96 -10.59 0.47 10.03
C VAL A 96 -11.27 1.27 11.14
N ASN A 97 -11.81 2.46 10.84
CA ASN A 97 -12.50 3.29 11.83
C ASN A 97 -13.73 2.57 12.42
N ALA A 98 -14.52 1.89 11.58
CA ALA A 98 -15.66 1.12 12.03
C ALA A 98 -15.25 -0.06 12.93
N LEU A 99 -14.16 -0.76 12.61
CA LEU A 99 -13.64 -1.84 13.46
C LEU A 99 -13.13 -1.33 14.80
N LEU A 100 -12.36 -0.23 14.81
CA LEU A 100 -11.89 0.37 16.05
C LEU A 100 -13.06 0.76 16.95
N ALA A 101 -14.08 1.42 16.39
CA ALA A 101 -15.29 1.79 17.12
C ALA A 101 -16.05 0.56 17.65
N LYS A 102 -16.18 -0.51 16.86
CA LYS A 102 -16.86 -1.76 17.29
C LYS A 102 -16.13 -2.51 18.39
N ASN A 103 -14.82 -2.28 18.55
CA ASN A 103 -13.97 -2.94 19.53
C ASN A 103 -13.54 -1.99 20.66
N ASP A 104 -14.23 -0.86 20.84
CA ASP A 104 -13.93 0.15 21.87
C ASP A 104 -12.46 0.62 21.87
N LYS A 105 -11.85 0.68 20.67
CA LYS A 105 -10.48 1.14 20.44
C LYS A 105 -10.49 2.54 19.82
N THR A 106 -9.50 3.35 20.17
CA THR A 106 -9.28 4.67 19.57
C THR A 106 -8.12 4.64 18.58
N PRO A 107 -8.22 5.33 17.42
CA PRO A 107 -7.11 5.45 16.49
C PRO A 107 -5.88 6.09 17.15
N THR A 108 -4.68 5.66 16.76
CA THR A 108 -3.45 6.30 17.22
C THR A 108 -3.40 7.73 16.66
N THR A 109 -3.20 8.71 17.54
CA THR A 109 -3.14 10.13 17.15
C THR A 109 -1.76 10.70 17.40
N PRO A 110 -0.90 10.77 16.36
CA PRO A 110 0.38 11.45 16.44
C PRO A 110 0.25 12.93 16.84
N ASN A 111 1.22 13.41 17.61
CA ASN A 111 1.30 14.82 18.02
C ASN A 111 1.92 15.67 16.92
N LEU A 112 1.10 16.06 15.94
CA LEU A 112 1.51 16.80 14.75
C LEU A 112 0.72 18.12 14.64
N ALA A 113 1.38 19.19 14.22
CA ALA A 113 0.69 20.37 13.73
C ALA A 113 0.20 20.12 12.30
N ILE A 114 -1.11 20.31 12.08
CA ILE A 114 -1.75 20.09 10.78
C ILE A 114 -2.16 21.45 10.21
N SER A 115 -1.79 21.72 8.97
CA SER A 115 -2.23 22.92 8.24
C SER A 115 -2.58 22.58 6.79
N GLN A 116 -3.26 23.49 6.11
CA GLN A 116 -3.57 23.35 4.68
C GLN A 116 -3.07 24.57 3.93
N ARG A 117 -2.63 24.36 2.70
CA ARG A 117 -2.12 25.41 1.81
C ARG A 117 -2.43 25.06 0.37
N VAL A 118 -2.66 26.07 -0.47
CA VAL A 118 -2.60 25.91 -1.94
C VAL A 118 -1.22 26.33 -2.40
N LEU A 119 -0.48 25.39 -3.01
CA LEU A 119 0.81 25.67 -3.64
C LEU A 119 0.53 26.37 -4.98
N PRO A 120 1.06 27.57 -5.22
CA PRO A 120 0.77 28.32 -6.44
C PRO A 120 1.25 27.55 -7.68
N ALA A 121 0.52 27.71 -8.78
CA ALA A 121 0.97 27.22 -10.08
C ALA A 121 2.34 27.83 -10.43
N PRO A 122 3.27 27.07 -11.04
CA PRO A 122 4.50 27.61 -11.56
C PRO A 122 4.20 28.70 -12.60
N SER A 123 4.97 29.78 -12.59
CA SER A 123 4.86 30.87 -13.55
C SER A 123 6.14 30.98 -14.39
N PRO A 124 6.06 30.85 -15.73
CA PRO A 124 4.88 30.46 -16.52
C PRO A 124 4.47 28.99 -16.24
N ASN A 125 3.18 28.66 -16.37
CA ASN A 125 2.65 27.30 -16.17
C ASN A 125 3.02 26.39 -17.35
N THR A 126 4.31 26.07 -17.41
CA THR A 126 4.98 25.35 -18.49
C THR A 126 4.66 23.86 -18.53
N TYR A 127 4.06 23.34 -17.45
CA TYR A 127 3.86 21.91 -17.26
C TYR A 127 2.38 21.51 -17.19
N ASN A 128 1.46 22.41 -17.50
CA ASN A 128 0.02 22.15 -17.42
C ASN A 128 -0.45 21.65 -16.04
N SER A 129 0.21 22.12 -14.96
CA SER A 129 -0.26 21.89 -13.60
C SER A 129 -1.59 22.61 -13.36
N ALA A 130 -2.24 22.31 -12.24
CA ALA A 130 -3.48 22.95 -11.85
C ALA A 130 -3.35 24.49 -11.91
N PRO A 131 -4.18 25.18 -12.71
CA PRO A 131 -4.03 26.62 -12.95
C PRO A 131 -4.23 27.45 -11.69
N ASP A 132 -5.08 26.97 -10.77
CA ASP A 132 -5.37 27.63 -9.49
C ASP A 132 -4.40 27.19 -8.37
N GLY A 133 -3.39 26.39 -8.71
CA GLY A 133 -2.46 25.78 -7.76
C GLY A 133 -2.89 24.41 -7.25
N VAL A 134 -2.01 23.77 -6.49
CA VAL A 134 -2.16 22.40 -5.98
C VAL A 134 -2.39 22.46 -4.46
N PRO A 135 -3.57 22.08 -3.94
CA PRO A 135 -3.79 22.00 -2.51
C PRO A 135 -2.93 20.92 -1.86
N VAL A 136 -2.45 21.21 -0.65
CA VAL A 136 -1.72 20.26 0.19
C VAL A 136 -2.21 20.35 1.63
N ARG A 137 -2.22 19.22 2.32
CA ARG A 137 -2.26 19.18 3.79
C ARG A 137 -0.87 18.87 4.30
N ILE A 138 -0.41 19.69 5.24
CA ILE A 138 0.95 19.67 5.75
C ILE A 138 0.91 19.14 7.19
N TYR A 139 1.64 18.05 7.43
CA TYR A 139 1.82 17.44 8.74
C TYR A 139 3.23 17.75 9.24
N THR A 140 3.32 18.56 10.29
CA THR A 140 4.59 19.03 10.85
C THR A 140 4.80 18.44 12.24
N PRO A 141 5.88 17.70 12.49
CA PRO A 141 6.24 17.25 13.83
C PRO A 141 6.41 18.44 14.78
N THR A 142 5.78 18.36 15.94
CA THR A 142 5.85 19.41 16.96
C THR A 142 7.25 19.51 17.56
N SER A 143 7.51 20.58 18.33
CA SER A 143 8.83 20.81 18.96
C SER A 143 9.24 19.72 19.95
N SER A 144 8.30 18.92 20.46
CA SER A 144 8.61 17.76 21.31
C SER A 144 9.24 16.60 20.55
N ASN A 145 9.08 16.52 19.22
CA ASN A 145 9.74 15.52 18.39
C ASN A 145 11.03 16.11 17.82
N THR A 146 12.17 15.79 18.42
CA THR A 146 13.50 16.29 17.99
C THR A 146 14.14 15.43 16.90
N THR A 147 13.51 14.32 16.50
CA THR A 147 13.99 13.46 15.40
C THR A 147 14.12 14.30 14.13
N ASN A 148 15.28 14.24 13.47
CA ASN A 148 15.58 14.95 12.23
C ASN A 148 15.35 16.48 12.27
N LEU A 149 15.31 17.09 13.46
CA LEU A 149 15.31 18.55 13.61
C LEU A 149 16.76 19.06 13.57
N ALA A 150 17.11 19.81 12.52
CA ALA A 150 18.42 20.44 12.41
C ALA A 150 18.53 21.65 13.35
N ALA A 151 19.77 22.05 13.66
CA ALA A 151 20.05 23.18 14.56
C ALA A 151 19.54 24.54 14.04
N ASP A 152 19.39 24.68 12.72
CA ASP A 152 18.80 25.86 12.06
C ASP A 152 17.26 25.83 12.03
N GLY A 153 16.66 24.82 12.64
CA GLY A 153 15.21 24.61 12.70
C GLY A 153 14.61 23.99 11.44
N THR A 154 15.42 23.54 10.48
CA THR A 154 14.93 22.81 9.30
C THR A 154 14.71 21.33 9.56
N ARG A 155 13.84 20.71 8.77
CA ARG A 155 13.57 19.26 8.77
C ARG A 155 13.67 18.68 7.36
N PRO A 156 13.89 17.37 7.19
CA PRO A 156 13.58 16.68 5.95
C PRO A 156 12.11 16.85 5.56
N ALA A 157 11.81 16.61 4.28
CA ALA A 157 10.44 16.62 3.79
C ALA A 157 10.11 15.34 3.01
N ILE A 158 8.83 14.97 3.05
CA ILE A 158 8.24 13.93 2.21
C ILE A 158 7.11 14.58 1.44
N VAL A 159 7.17 14.54 0.11
CA VAL A 159 6.02 14.90 -0.74
C VAL A 159 5.24 13.62 -1.01
N TYR A 160 4.02 13.58 -0.49
CA TYR A 160 3.23 12.36 -0.37
C TYR A 160 2.04 12.39 -1.32
N TYR A 161 1.86 11.32 -2.08
CA TYR A 161 0.79 11.19 -3.07
C TYR A 161 -0.12 10.03 -2.68
N HIS A 162 -1.40 10.35 -2.49
CA HIS A 162 -2.41 9.35 -2.14
C HIS A 162 -2.72 8.40 -3.31
N GLY A 163 -3.30 7.23 -3.02
CA GLY A 163 -3.73 6.26 -4.03
C GLY A 163 -5.13 6.54 -4.57
N GLY A 164 -5.80 5.49 -5.06
CA GLY A 164 -7.17 5.59 -5.59
C GLY A 164 -7.28 5.67 -7.12
N GLY A 165 -6.35 5.06 -7.85
CA GLY A 165 -6.43 4.91 -9.31
C GLY A 165 -6.58 6.22 -10.08
N TRP A 166 -6.08 7.33 -9.51
CA TRP A 166 -6.24 8.72 -10.00
C TRP A 166 -7.70 9.22 -10.12
N VAL A 167 -8.69 8.46 -9.64
CA VAL A 167 -10.12 8.78 -9.78
C VAL A 167 -10.79 9.00 -8.43
N ILE A 168 -10.42 8.21 -7.43
CA ILE A 168 -10.91 8.25 -6.05
C ILE A 168 -9.77 8.57 -5.07
N GLY A 169 -10.05 8.47 -3.78
CA GLY A 169 -9.12 8.84 -2.73
C GLY A 169 -9.22 10.32 -2.36
N SER A 170 -8.61 10.67 -1.24
CA SER A 170 -8.47 12.05 -0.78
C SER A 170 -7.42 12.12 0.32
N LEU A 171 -7.09 13.35 0.72
CA LEU A 171 -6.28 13.61 1.90
C LEU A 171 -6.82 12.92 3.16
N ASN A 172 -8.14 12.75 3.31
CA ASN A 172 -8.73 12.11 4.50
C ASN A 172 -8.56 10.59 4.47
N VAL A 173 -8.72 9.98 3.29
CA VAL A 173 -8.61 8.51 3.15
C VAL A 173 -7.21 8.04 3.49
N TYR A 174 -6.18 8.77 3.05
CA TYR A 174 -4.77 8.40 3.26
C TYR A 174 -4.09 9.17 4.40
N GLU A 175 -4.86 9.88 5.23
CA GLU A 175 -4.35 10.62 6.37
C GLU A 175 -3.56 9.74 7.37
N PRO A 176 -4.00 8.51 7.72
CA PRO A 176 -3.26 7.66 8.65
C PRO A 176 -1.80 7.45 8.22
N SER A 177 -1.56 7.12 6.95
CA SER A 177 -0.21 6.93 6.40
C SER A 177 0.62 8.21 6.45
N ALA A 178 0.06 9.34 6.02
CA ALA A 178 0.77 10.62 6.03
C ALA A 178 1.17 11.06 7.46
N LYS A 179 0.28 10.87 8.43
CA LYS A 179 0.55 11.15 9.85
C LYS A 179 1.61 10.20 10.42
N ALA A 180 1.50 8.90 10.15
CA ALA A 180 2.47 7.91 10.62
C ALA A 180 3.88 8.21 10.09
N LEU A 181 4.02 8.53 8.79
CA LEU A 181 5.30 8.89 8.20
C LEU A 181 5.88 10.16 8.83
N ALA A 182 5.07 11.22 9.02
CA ALA A 182 5.55 12.46 9.66
C ALA A 182 6.06 12.20 11.08
N ASP A 183 5.29 11.44 11.87
CA ASP A 183 5.61 11.15 13.27
C ASP A 183 6.88 10.31 13.42
N ARG A 184 6.96 9.20 12.67
CA ARG A 184 8.06 8.21 12.77
C ARG A 184 9.36 8.70 12.17
N THR A 185 9.31 9.59 11.18
CA THR A 185 10.51 10.12 10.51
C THR A 185 10.97 11.47 11.08
N GLY A 186 10.09 12.22 11.74
CA GLY A 186 10.39 13.60 12.11
C GLY A 186 10.49 14.56 10.92
N ALA A 187 10.07 14.12 9.72
CA ALA A 187 10.01 14.93 8.51
C ALA A 187 8.67 15.68 8.40
N ILE A 188 8.66 16.77 7.63
CA ILE A 188 7.42 17.46 7.24
C ILE A 188 6.81 16.70 6.06
N VAL A 189 5.56 16.24 6.21
CA VAL A 189 4.84 15.56 5.11
C VAL A 189 3.90 16.55 4.42
N PHE A 190 4.08 16.72 3.12
CA PHE A 190 3.20 17.48 2.24
C PHE A 190 2.31 16.49 1.48
N SER A 191 1.12 16.21 2.00
CA SER A 191 0.14 15.33 1.35
C SER A 191 -0.60 16.10 0.27
N VAL A 192 -0.47 15.65 -0.98
CA VAL A 192 -0.88 16.38 -2.19
C VAL A 192 -2.30 15.99 -2.60
N ASP A 193 -3.17 16.99 -2.77
CA ASP A 193 -4.54 16.86 -3.26
C ASP A 193 -4.58 17.17 -4.76
N TYR A 194 -4.00 16.26 -5.55
CA TYR A 194 -3.87 16.43 -7.00
C TYR A 194 -5.22 16.27 -7.71
N ARG A 195 -5.33 16.81 -8.94
CA ARG A 195 -6.58 16.70 -9.70
C ARG A 195 -6.91 15.24 -10.02
N LEU A 196 -8.14 14.82 -9.66
CA LEU A 196 -8.66 13.49 -9.97
C LEU A 196 -9.43 13.46 -11.28
N ALA A 197 -9.18 12.42 -12.07
CA ALA A 197 -9.86 12.18 -13.34
C ALA A 197 -11.33 11.87 -13.14
N SER A 198 -12.11 12.28 -14.13
CA SER A 198 -13.50 11.89 -14.32
C SER A 198 -13.69 11.43 -15.77
N GLU A 199 -14.93 11.13 -16.13
CA GLU A 199 -15.33 10.78 -17.48
C GLU A 199 -14.86 11.80 -18.53
N THR A 200 -14.75 13.09 -18.14
CA THR A 200 -14.53 14.21 -19.07
C THR A 200 -13.40 15.16 -18.71
N MET A 201 -12.80 15.07 -17.52
CA MET A 201 -11.82 16.05 -17.05
C MET A 201 -10.65 15.39 -16.33
N ASN A 202 -9.54 16.14 -16.21
CA ASN A 202 -8.36 15.79 -15.41
C ASN A 202 -7.77 14.40 -15.72
N LYS A 203 -7.92 13.95 -16.96
CA LYS A 203 -7.29 12.73 -17.48
C LYS A 203 -5.77 12.87 -17.49
N PHE A 204 -5.09 11.76 -17.76
CA PHE A 204 -3.64 11.74 -17.93
C PHE A 204 -3.15 12.88 -18.86
N PRO A 205 -2.07 13.61 -18.53
CA PRO A 205 -1.16 13.48 -17.38
C PRO A 205 -1.45 14.46 -16.22
N ALA A 206 -2.69 14.96 -16.05
CA ALA A 206 -2.97 16.07 -15.13
C ALA A 206 -2.47 15.82 -13.69
N ALA A 207 -2.72 14.63 -13.14
CA ALA A 207 -2.27 14.25 -11.80
C ALA A 207 -0.74 14.21 -11.67
N HIS A 208 -0.02 13.67 -12.66
CA HIS A 208 1.45 13.63 -12.67
C HIS A 208 2.06 15.02 -12.70
N GLU A 209 1.45 15.94 -13.44
CA GLU A 209 1.92 17.33 -13.52
C GLU A 209 1.69 18.10 -12.21
N ASP A 210 0.57 17.84 -11.53
CA ASP A 210 0.31 18.39 -10.19
C ASP A 210 1.29 17.82 -9.16
N ALA A 211 1.57 16.52 -9.22
CA ALA A 211 2.51 15.84 -8.34
C ALA A 211 3.94 16.41 -8.48
N TYR A 212 4.40 16.61 -9.72
CA TYR A 212 5.69 17.23 -10.01
C TYR A 212 5.74 18.70 -9.59
N ALA A 213 4.67 19.47 -9.85
CA ALA A 213 4.60 20.87 -9.46
C ALA A 213 4.69 21.03 -7.93
N ALA A 214 4.03 20.16 -7.17
CA ALA A 214 4.12 20.13 -5.71
C ALA A 214 5.55 19.84 -5.23
N TYR A 215 6.20 18.81 -5.79
CA TYR A 215 7.59 18.49 -5.47
C TYR A 215 8.55 19.66 -5.75
N LYS A 216 8.47 20.21 -6.95
CA LYS A 216 9.27 21.36 -7.36
C LYS A 216 9.04 22.56 -6.44
N TYR A 217 7.79 22.84 -6.08
CA TYR A 217 7.46 23.95 -5.19
C TYR A 217 8.08 23.77 -3.80
N VAL A 218 7.94 22.58 -3.19
CA VAL A 218 8.48 22.29 -1.85
C VAL A 218 10.00 22.49 -1.85
N ARG A 219 10.70 21.98 -2.86
CA ARG A 219 12.15 22.16 -2.97
C ARG A 219 12.54 23.62 -3.17
N ASP A 220 11.93 24.30 -4.14
CA ASP A 220 12.33 25.67 -4.49
C ASP A 220 12.00 26.69 -3.39
N ASN A 221 11.08 26.35 -2.47
CA ASN A 221 10.67 27.18 -1.34
C ASN A 221 11.11 26.62 0.02
N ALA A 222 12.09 25.71 0.04
CA ALA A 222 12.47 24.95 1.22
C ALA A 222 12.77 25.83 2.45
N THR A 223 13.49 26.94 2.28
CA THR A 223 13.79 27.91 3.35
C THR A 223 12.53 28.45 4.04
N THR A 224 11.55 28.89 3.25
CA THR A 224 10.27 29.42 3.75
C THR A 224 9.44 28.34 4.43
N LEU A 225 9.57 27.10 3.97
CA LEU A 225 8.86 25.94 4.49
C LEU A 225 9.58 25.26 5.67
N LYS A 226 10.74 25.77 6.11
CA LYS A 226 11.62 25.13 7.12
C LYS A 226 11.99 23.70 6.74
N VAL A 227 12.19 23.47 5.45
CA VAL A 227 12.65 22.21 4.87
C VAL A 227 14.12 22.32 4.52
N ASN A 228 14.88 21.23 4.73
CA ASN A 228 16.21 21.08 4.19
C ASN A 228 16.10 20.62 2.71
N PRO A 229 16.50 21.44 1.71
CA PRO A 229 16.32 21.11 0.30
C PRO A 229 17.17 19.92 -0.17
N ALA A 230 18.20 19.52 0.59
CA ALA A 230 19.00 18.34 0.33
C ALA A 230 18.43 17.06 0.94
N LYS A 231 17.28 17.11 1.64
CA LYS A 231 16.65 15.98 2.34
C LYS A 231 15.16 15.90 2.04
N ILE A 232 14.81 15.85 0.75
CA ILE A 232 13.42 15.74 0.28
C ILE A 232 13.23 14.39 -0.40
N ALA A 233 12.34 13.57 0.14
CA ALA A 233 11.89 12.31 -0.46
C ALA A 233 10.50 12.46 -1.09
N VAL A 234 10.16 11.54 -1.98
CA VAL A 234 8.80 11.35 -2.49
C VAL A 234 8.24 10.02 -2.02
N ALA A 235 6.95 9.98 -1.76
CA ALA A 235 6.28 8.77 -1.30
C ALA A 235 4.87 8.68 -1.86
N GLY A 236 4.37 7.47 -2.06
CA GLY A 236 2.96 7.29 -2.39
C GLY A 236 2.52 5.85 -2.41
N GLU A 237 1.19 5.69 -2.42
CA GLU A 237 0.51 4.40 -2.38
C GLU A 237 -0.24 4.14 -3.69
N SER A 238 -0.14 2.94 -4.27
CA SER A 238 -0.88 2.54 -5.47
C SER A 238 -0.58 3.48 -6.67
N ALA A 239 -1.61 4.14 -7.22
CA ALA A 239 -1.47 5.23 -8.20
C ALA A 239 -0.59 6.39 -7.70
N GLY A 240 -0.56 6.66 -6.40
CA GLY A 240 0.36 7.60 -5.76
C GLY A 240 1.80 7.11 -5.77
N GLY A 241 2.02 5.80 -5.63
CA GLY A 241 3.34 5.17 -5.78
C GLY A 241 3.85 5.31 -7.22
N ASN A 242 2.98 5.12 -8.22
CA ASN A 242 3.30 5.43 -9.61
C ASN A 242 3.76 6.90 -9.78
N MET A 243 2.99 7.84 -9.23
CA MET A 243 3.32 9.26 -9.34
C MET A 243 4.62 9.63 -8.62
N ALA A 244 4.94 9.00 -7.48
CA ALA A 244 6.21 9.22 -6.79
C ALA A 244 7.40 8.87 -7.71
N ALA A 245 7.37 7.70 -8.36
CA ALA A 245 8.40 7.31 -9.33
C ALA A 245 8.41 8.24 -10.57
N ALA A 246 7.24 8.60 -11.07
CA ALA A 246 7.11 9.50 -12.21
C ALA A 246 7.65 10.91 -11.91
N VAL A 247 7.54 11.40 -10.68
CA VAL A 247 8.14 12.67 -10.26
C VAL A 247 9.66 12.62 -10.33
N CYS A 248 10.29 11.49 -9.97
CA CYS A 248 11.73 11.30 -10.15
C CYS A 248 12.14 11.32 -11.63
N ILE A 249 11.37 10.65 -12.50
CA ILE A 249 11.57 10.67 -13.96
C ILE A 249 11.48 12.10 -14.50
N LEU A 250 10.40 12.82 -14.16
CA LEU A 250 10.18 14.20 -14.58
C LEU A 250 11.24 15.15 -14.01
N ALA A 251 11.71 14.93 -12.78
CA ALA A 251 12.77 15.71 -12.17
C ALA A 251 14.08 15.60 -12.95
N ARG A 252 14.51 14.37 -13.27
CA ARG A 252 15.69 14.14 -14.11
C ARG A 252 15.57 14.82 -15.46
N GLU A 253 14.45 14.62 -16.15
CA GLU A 253 14.25 15.14 -17.52
C GLU A 253 14.13 16.66 -17.58
N ARG A 254 13.60 17.28 -16.52
CA ARG A 254 13.39 18.74 -16.45
C ARG A 254 14.55 19.46 -15.76
N GLY A 255 15.65 18.78 -15.45
CA GLY A 255 16.83 19.38 -14.79
C GLY A 255 16.56 19.84 -13.35
N THR A 256 15.55 19.26 -12.72
CA THR A 256 15.16 19.48 -11.34
C THR A 256 15.97 18.50 -10.48
N THR A 257 16.70 18.97 -9.45
CA THR A 257 17.35 18.11 -8.45
C THR A 257 16.41 16.99 -8.02
N LEU A 258 16.91 15.75 -8.04
CA LEU A 258 16.15 14.55 -7.71
C LEU A 258 15.79 14.49 -6.21
N PRO A 259 14.70 13.79 -5.85
CA PRO A 259 14.47 13.38 -4.47
C PRO A 259 15.63 12.52 -3.96
N VAL A 260 15.86 12.50 -2.64
CA VAL A 260 16.90 11.64 -2.05
C VAL A 260 16.48 10.18 -1.95
N HIS A 261 15.18 9.91 -2.00
CA HIS A 261 14.58 8.58 -1.90
C HIS A 261 13.18 8.58 -2.49
N GLU A 262 12.76 7.43 -3.02
CA GLU A 262 11.37 7.16 -3.39
C GLU A 262 10.80 5.98 -2.58
N LEU A 263 9.71 6.21 -1.86
CA LEU A 263 8.95 5.19 -1.15
C LEU A 263 7.70 4.83 -1.96
N LEU A 264 7.69 3.64 -2.54
CA LEU A 264 6.65 3.16 -3.44
C LEU A 264 5.87 2.04 -2.75
N VAL A 265 4.67 2.33 -2.27
CA VAL A 265 3.84 1.34 -1.59
C VAL A 265 2.83 0.77 -2.59
N TYR A 266 2.93 -0.54 -2.85
CA TYR A 266 2.21 -1.33 -3.86
C TYR A 266 1.93 -0.55 -5.14
N PRO A 267 2.97 0.01 -5.79
CA PRO A 267 2.79 0.98 -6.86
C PRO A 267 2.11 0.35 -8.06
N VAL A 268 1.30 1.15 -8.76
CA VAL A 268 1.01 0.86 -10.17
C VAL A 268 2.31 1.09 -10.95
N ALA A 269 2.82 0.04 -11.60
CA ALA A 269 4.09 0.05 -12.31
C ALA A 269 3.96 -0.27 -13.80
N ASP A 270 2.80 -0.78 -14.23
CA ASP A 270 2.55 -1.08 -15.63
C ASP A 270 1.05 -1.05 -15.99
N ASN A 271 0.73 -1.27 -17.27
CA ASN A 271 -0.64 -1.39 -17.77
C ASN A 271 -1.00 -2.81 -18.26
N ASN A 272 -0.13 -3.81 -18.00
CA ASN A 272 -0.39 -5.19 -18.38
C ASN A 272 -1.32 -5.91 -17.39
N LEU A 273 -2.62 -5.94 -17.70
CA LEU A 273 -3.65 -6.55 -16.85
C LEU A 273 -3.72 -8.10 -16.94
N THR A 274 -2.68 -8.76 -17.45
CA THR A 274 -2.65 -10.22 -17.70
C THR A 274 -1.54 -10.97 -16.99
N THR A 275 -0.79 -10.31 -16.10
CA THR A 275 0.28 -10.94 -15.32
C THR A 275 -0.26 -12.01 -14.36
N ALA A 276 0.65 -12.81 -13.77
CA ALA A 276 0.29 -13.90 -12.88
C ALA A 276 -0.60 -13.44 -11.70
N SER A 277 -0.22 -12.35 -11.03
CA SER A 277 -1.00 -11.80 -9.92
C SER A 277 -2.35 -11.22 -10.35
N TYR A 278 -2.45 -10.59 -11.53
CA TYR A 278 -3.75 -10.14 -12.07
C TYR A 278 -4.72 -11.30 -12.31
N ASN A 279 -4.21 -12.46 -12.74
CA ASN A 279 -5.04 -13.65 -12.94
C ASN A 279 -5.40 -14.31 -11.61
N GLN A 280 -4.44 -14.45 -10.70
CA GLN A 280 -4.63 -15.08 -9.39
C GLN A 280 -5.58 -14.27 -8.49
N TYR A 281 -5.40 -12.95 -8.45
CA TYR A 281 -6.15 -12.02 -7.60
C TYR A 281 -7.19 -11.20 -8.38
N ALA A 282 -7.70 -11.77 -9.48
CA ALA A 282 -8.67 -11.11 -10.37
C ALA A 282 -9.96 -10.66 -9.68
N SER A 283 -10.27 -11.25 -8.52
CA SER A 283 -11.47 -11.00 -7.71
C SER A 283 -11.14 -10.63 -6.26
N ALA A 284 -9.91 -10.19 -5.99
CA ALA A 284 -9.50 -9.75 -4.66
C ALA A 284 -10.24 -8.48 -4.21
N VAL A 285 -10.18 -8.20 -2.91
CA VAL A 285 -10.77 -7.01 -2.27
C VAL A 285 -9.65 -6.32 -1.47
N PRO A 286 -9.55 -4.99 -1.48
CA PRO A 286 -10.45 -4.03 -2.14
C PRO A 286 -10.17 -3.86 -3.64
N LEU A 287 -9.00 -4.26 -4.12
CA LEU A 287 -8.59 -4.09 -5.50
C LEU A 287 -8.72 -5.39 -6.30
N ASN A 288 -9.35 -5.29 -7.47
CA ASN A 288 -9.49 -6.37 -8.44
C ASN A 288 -9.33 -5.83 -9.86
N ARG A 289 -9.26 -6.76 -10.82
CA ARG A 289 -9.08 -6.42 -12.24
C ARG A 289 -10.21 -5.53 -12.80
N PRO A 290 -11.51 -5.77 -12.53
CA PRO A 290 -12.57 -4.84 -12.94
C PRO A 290 -12.39 -3.41 -12.42
N ASN A 291 -11.97 -3.24 -11.16
CA ASN A 291 -11.70 -1.91 -10.58
C ASN A 291 -10.54 -1.22 -11.32
N ILE A 292 -9.48 -1.95 -11.67
CA ILE A 292 -8.34 -1.40 -12.41
C ILE A 292 -8.75 -0.98 -13.84
N GLN A 293 -9.57 -1.79 -14.51
CA GLN A 293 -10.14 -1.45 -15.83
C GLN A 293 -11.02 -0.21 -15.76
N TYR A 294 -11.81 -0.06 -14.68
CA TYR A 294 -12.59 1.14 -14.42
C TYR A 294 -11.71 2.38 -14.25
N PHE A 295 -10.67 2.31 -13.42
CA PHE A 295 -9.76 3.42 -13.19
C PHE A 295 -9.03 3.85 -14.46
N THR A 296 -8.42 2.90 -15.17
CA THR A 296 -7.70 3.18 -16.43
C THR A 296 -8.63 3.72 -17.53
N GLY A 297 -9.86 3.21 -17.63
CA GLY A 297 -10.86 3.69 -18.58
C GLY A 297 -11.31 5.14 -18.34
N LEU A 298 -11.34 5.58 -17.08
CA LEU A 298 -11.60 6.98 -16.75
C LEU A 298 -10.35 7.85 -16.91
N TYR A 299 -9.20 7.33 -16.49
CA TYR A 299 -7.98 8.11 -16.36
C TYR A 299 -7.30 8.40 -17.71
N PHE A 300 -7.24 7.43 -18.62
CA PHE A 300 -6.59 7.61 -19.92
C PHE A 300 -7.47 8.38 -20.90
N ASN A 301 -6.84 9.17 -21.78
CA ASN A 301 -7.49 9.75 -22.95
C ASN A 301 -7.64 8.72 -24.07
N ALA A 302 -6.62 7.87 -24.22
CA ALA A 302 -6.60 6.73 -25.12
C ALA A 302 -5.79 5.59 -24.48
N ALA A 303 -6.04 4.34 -24.89
CA ALA A 303 -5.34 3.18 -24.33
C ALA A 303 -3.80 3.27 -24.43
N THR A 304 -3.28 3.96 -25.44
CA THR A 304 -1.85 4.21 -25.65
C THR A 304 -1.21 5.10 -24.57
N ASP A 305 -1.99 5.81 -23.76
CA ASP A 305 -1.46 6.52 -22.58
C ASP A 305 -0.83 5.54 -21.58
N GLY A 306 -1.30 4.28 -21.57
CA GLY A 306 -0.69 3.20 -20.79
C GLY A 306 0.75 2.88 -21.18
N ASP A 307 1.13 3.16 -22.43
CA ASP A 307 2.50 2.99 -22.95
C ASP A 307 3.38 4.21 -22.67
N SER A 308 2.90 5.20 -21.91
CA SER A 308 3.73 6.31 -21.47
C SER A 308 4.74 5.85 -20.42
N ARG A 309 5.97 6.37 -20.46
CA ARG A 309 6.99 6.19 -19.40
C ARG A 309 6.54 6.66 -18.00
N LEU A 310 5.46 7.44 -17.88
CA LEU A 310 4.91 7.85 -16.58
C LEU A 310 3.90 6.83 -16.03
N ILE A 311 3.49 5.85 -16.84
CA ILE A 311 2.56 4.78 -16.47
C ILE A 311 3.31 3.45 -16.49
N SER A 312 3.84 3.06 -17.66
CA SER A 312 4.63 1.84 -17.83
C SER A 312 6.08 2.07 -17.39
N LEU A 313 6.30 1.94 -16.09
CA LEU A 313 7.61 2.07 -15.45
C LEU A 313 8.52 0.89 -15.79
N VAL A 314 7.95 -0.29 -16.05
CA VAL A 314 8.72 -1.53 -16.22
C VAL A 314 9.09 -1.83 -17.68
N ASP A 315 8.30 -1.35 -18.66
CA ASP A 315 8.53 -1.66 -20.07
C ASP A 315 8.99 -0.46 -20.90
N VAL A 316 8.64 0.78 -20.50
CA VAL A 316 8.93 1.98 -21.29
C VAL A 316 9.89 2.94 -20.61
N ALA A 317 9.78 3.13 -19.29
CA ALA A 317 10.58 4.13 -18.59
C ALA A 317 12.08 3.82 -18.57
N ASP A 318 12.90 4.88 -18.72
CA ASP A 318 14.32 4.80 -18.38
C ASP A 318 14.49 5.00 -16.87
N LEU A 319 14.87 3.94 -16.16
CA LEU A 319 15.02 3.93 -14.71
C LEU A 319 16.45 4.25 -14.22
N ARG A 320 17.40 4.50 -15.13
CA ARG A 320 18.80 4.76 -14.74
C ARG A 320 18.94 6.10 -14.02
N GLY A 321 19.72 6.09 -12.95
CA GLY A 321 19.99 7.29 -12.16
C GLY A 321 18.79 7.83 -11.39
N LEU A 322 17.72 7.03 -11.23
CA LEU A 322 16.67 7.33 -10.26
C LEU A 322 17.20 7.18 -8.81
N PRO A 323 16.56 7.81 -7.82
CA PRO A 323 16.98 7.73 -6.42
C PRO A 323 16.92 6.31 -5.87
N PRO A 324 17.60 6.01 -4.75
CA PRO A 324 17.35 4.79 -4.00
C PRO A 324 15.85 4.62 -3.73
N THR A 325 15.38 3.37 -3.86
CA THR A 325 13.95 3.06 -3.89
C THR A 325 13.61 2.05 -2.82
N THR A 326 12.54 2.28 -2.07
CA THR A 326 11.90 1.28 -1.23
C THR A 326 10.55 0.92 -1.82
N ILE A 327 10.32 -0.38 -2.04
CA ILE A 327 9.05 -0.93 -2.52
C ILE A 327 8.44 -1.80 -1.43
N ILE A 328 7.26 -1.41 -0.96
CA ILE A 328 6.45 -2.21 -0.04
C ILE A 328 5.33 -2.86 -0.84
N ALA A 329 5.36 -4.17 -1.01
CA ALA A 329 4.36 -4.90 -1.79
C ALA A 329 3.40 -5.68 -0.87
N ALA A 330 2.16 -5.87 -1.35
CA ALA A 330 1.18 -6.77 -0.75
C ALA A 330 1.13 -8.09 -1.54
N GLU A 331 0.88 -9.21 -0.85
CA GLU A 331 0.73 -10.51 -1.51
C GLU A 331 -0.57 -10.62 -2.30
N ILE A 332 -1.70 -10.29 -1.67
CA ILE A 332 -3.04 -10.47 -2.24
C ILE A 332 -3.41 -9.21 -3.02
N ASP A 333 -2.72 -9.02 -4.14
CA ASP A 333 -2.79 -7.79 -4.93
C ASP A 333 -2.58 -8.08 -6.42
N PRO A 334 -3.50 -7.67 -7.32
CA PRO A 334 -3.26 -7.71 -8.76
C PRO A 334 -1.93 -7.07 -9.18
N LEU A 335 -1.46 -6.02 -8.49
CA LEU A 335 -0.23 -5.27 -8.81
C LEU A 335 1.05 -5.93 -8.29
N GLN A 336 0.96 -7.06 -7.59
CA GLN A 336 2.13 -7.72 -6.98
C GLN A 336 3.24 -8.03 -8.00
N THR A 337 2.88 -8.61 -9.16
CA THR A 337 3.85 -9.01 -10.19
C THR A 337 4.57 -7.80 -10.79
N GLU A 338 3.85 -6.73 -11.09
CA GLU A 338 4.45 -5.52 -11.65
C GLU A 338 5.33 -4.78 -10.64
N GLY A 339 4.96 -4.79 -9.34
CA GLY A 339 5.85 -4.28 -8.28
C GLY A 339 7.15 -5.07 -8.15
N ALA A 340 7.10 -6.41 -8.23
CA ALA A 340 8.30 -7.26 -8.25
C ALA A 340 9.13 -7.05 -9.52
N THR A 341 8.48 -6.85 -10.67
CA THR A 341 9.15 -6.55 -11.94
C THR A 341 9.84 -5.19 -11.88
N LEU A 342 9.20 -4.18 -11.26
CA LEU A 342 9.80 -2.87 -11.06
C LEU A 342 11.07 -2.94 -10.21
N ARG A 343 11.07 -3.72 -9.12
CA ARG A 343 12.29 -4.02 -8.34
C ARG A 343 13.41 -4.52 -9.24
N ASP A 344 13.13 -5.50 -10.09
CA ASP A 344 14.14 -6.13 -10.95
C ASP A 344 14.67 -5.14 -12.01
N ARG A 345 13.78 -4.32 -12.59
CA ARG A 345 14.14 -3.29 -13.56
C ARG A 345 14.99 -2.18 -12.95
N LEU A 346 14.61 -1.66 -11.78
CA LEU A 346 15.39 -0.67 -11.03
C LEU A 346 16.78 -1.22 -10.66
N THR A 347 16.83 -2.44 -10.13
CA THR A 347 18.10 -3.12 -9.78
C THR A 347 19.00 -3.27 -11.01
N SER A 348 18.43 -3.71 -12.14
CA SER A 348 19.14 -3.85 -13.41
C SER A 348 19.63 -2.51 -13.97
N ALA A 349 18.93 -1.41 -13.66
CA ALA A 349 19.32 -0.05 -14.01
C ALA A 349 20.39 0.55 -13.06
N GLY A 350 20.84 -0.21 -12.06
CA GLY A 350 21.86 0.22 -11.09
C GLY A 350 21.31 1.03 -9.91
N VAL A 351 19.99 1.04 -9.71
CA VAL A 351 19.35 1.70 -8.56
C VAL A 351 19.44 0.80 -7.33
N SER A 352 19.73 1.38 -6.16
CA SER A 352 19.65 0.67 -4.89
C SER A 352 18.20 0.45 -4.51
N VAL A 353 17.75 -0.81 -4.51
CA VAL A 353 16.35 -1.16 -4.21
C VAL A 353 16.26 -1.98 -2.94
N ASP A 354 15.35 -1.56 -2.07
CA ASP A 354 14.84 -2.34 -0.94
C ASP A 354 13.41 -2.77 -1.28
N TYR A 355 13.14 -4.08 -1.32
CA TYR A 355 11.81 -4.62 -1.65
C TYR A 355 11.37 -5.60 -0.58
N THR A 356 10.17 -5.37 -0.04
CA THR A 356 9.56 -6.24 0.96
C THR A 356 8.14 -6.61 0.54
N LEU A 357 7.89 -7.91 0.40
CA LEU A 357 6.55 -8.45 0.18
C LEU A 357 5.93 -8.83 1.54
N TYR A 358 4.83 -8.18 1.90
CA TYR A 358 4.05 -8.49 3.08
C TYR A 358 3.06 -9.61 2.75
N THR A 359 3.38 -10.83 3.21
CA THR A 359 2.56 -12.03 3.01
C THR A 359 1.30 -11.95 3.88
N GLY A 360 0.15 -12.30 3.32
CA GLY A 360 -1.16 -12.25 3.97
C GLY A 360 -1.81 -10.86 3.99
N THR A 361 -1.24 -9.85 3.32
CA THR A 361 -1.86 -8.52 3.21
C THR A 361 -2.45 -8.27 1.83
N THR A 362 -3.45 -7.39 1.75
CA THR A 362 -4.09 -6.98 0.48
C THR A 362 -3.55 -5.63 -0.01
N HIS A 363 -3.95 -5.24 -1.22
CA HIS A 363 -3.89 -3.83 -1.62
C HIS A 363 -4.59 -2.93 -0.58
N GLU A 364 -4.13 -1.69 -0.39
CA GLU A 364 -4.60 -0.72 0.63
C GLU A 364 -4.27 -1.07 2.10
N PHE A 365 -3.37 -2.03 2.39
CA PHE A 365 -3.07 -2.38 3.79
C PHE A 365 -2.23 -1.33 4.54
N PHE A 366 -1.48 -0.46 3.87
CA PHE A 366 -0.41 0.31 4.54
C PHE A 366 -0.93 1.29 5.61
N GLY A 367 -2.10 1.88 5.37
CA GLY A 367 -2.77 2.78 6.33
C GLY A 367 -3.51 2.09 7.47
N THR A 368 -3.58 0.76 7.50
CA THR A 368 -4.42 0.01 8.45
C THR A 368 -3.68 -0.37 9.75
N TYR A 369 -2.59 0.32 10.09
CA TYR A 369 -1.64 -0.06 11.14
C TYR A 369 -2.23 -0.10 12.57
N ASP A 370 -3.37 0.57 12.81
CA ASP A 370 -4.07 0.50 14.11
C ASP A 370 -4.80 -0.84 14.32
N VAL A 371 -5.05 -1.60 13.25
CA VAL A 371 -5.74 -2.90 13.28
C VAL A 371 -4.82 -4.03 12.83
N VAL A 372 -3.97 -3.81 11.81
CA VAL A 372 -3.16 -4.85 11.16
C VAL A 372 -1.69 -4.70 11.56
N PRO A 373 -1.12 -5.62 12.37
CA PRO A 373 0.27 -5.54 12.80
C PRO A 373 1.29 -5.50 11.64
N LEU A 374 1.01 -6.19 10.53
CA LEU A 374 1.86 -6.17 9.33
C LEU A 374 1.89 -4.78 8.66
N ALA A 375 0.80 -4.01 8.74
CA ALA A 375 0.80 -2.62 8.28
C ALA A 375 1.65 -1.72 9.19
N ASN A 376 1.60 -1.97 10.51
CA ASN A 376 2.45 -1.26 11.46
C ASN A 376 3.95 -1.54 11.22
N ASP A 377 4.30 -2.79 10.93
CA ASP A 377 5.65 -3.21 10.54
C ASP A 377 6.09 -2.52 9.23
N ALA A 378 5.23 -2.54 8.20
CA ALA A 378 5.48 -1.84 6.94
C ALA A 378 5.75 -0.35 7.12
N GLN A 379 4.96 0.33 7.94
CA GLN A 379 5.15 1.76 8.26
C GLN A 379 6.46 2.02 9.02
N ASN A 380 6.88 1.11 9.91
CA ASN A 380 8.16 1.22 10.61
C ASN A 380 9.34 1.04 9.64
N HIS A 381 9.27 -0.01 8.82
CA HIS A 381 10.26 -0.27 7.78
C HIS A 381 10.41 0.92 6.84
N ALA A 382 9.29 1.43 6.31
CA ALA A 382 9.27 2.64 5.47
C ALA A 382 9.93 3.85 6.16
N ALA A 383 9.58 4.10 7.43
CA ALA A 383 10.15 5.21 8.19
C ALA A 383 11.65 5.04 8.42
N ASP A 384 12.14 3.82 8.67
CA ASP A 384 13.56 3.53 8.85
C ASP A 384 14.36 3.74 7.55
N ARG A 385 13.81 3.32 6.40
CA ARG A 385 14.40 3.58 5.09
C ARG A 385 14.48 5.08 4.79
N LEU A 386 13.41 5.83 5.07
CA LEU A 386 13.38 7.29 4.89
C LEU A 386 14.35 8.00 5.83
N LYS A 387 14.40 7.64 7.13
CA LYS A 387 15.38 8.20 8.08
C LYS A 387 16.81 7.95 7.63
N THR A 388 17.10 6.77 7.09
CA THR A 388 18.43 6.44 6.54
C THR A 388 18.77 7.34 5.36
N ALA A 389 17.83 7.55 4.43
CA ALA A 389 18.05 8.43 3.28
C ALA A 389 18.18 9.91 3.65
N PHE A 390 17.70 10.31 4.82
CA PHE A 390 17.85 11.67 5.36
C PHE A 390 19.12 11.88 6.17
N GLN A 391 20.02 10.89 6.32
CA GLN A 391 21.30 11.11 6.99
C GLN A 391 22.30 11.70 6.00
#